data_AF-A0A2D5S452-F1
#
_entry.id   AF-A0A2D5S452-F1
#
_cell.length_a   1.000
_cell.length_b   1.000
_cell.length_c   1.000
_cell.angle_alpha   90.00
_cell.angle_beta   90.00
_cell.angle_gamma   90.00
#
_symmetry.space_group_name_H-M   'P 1'
#
loop_
_entity.id
_entity.type
_entity.pdbx_description
1 polymer ?
#
loop_
_entity_poly.entity_id
_entity_poly.type
_entity_poly.pdbx_seq_one_letter_code
_entity_poly.pdbx_strand_id
1 'polypeptide(L)'
;MFLVLAVLSILGGGSVAAGPPAVGEALSAWFEVREWLDDGEFPEPGTSASEIRIDAASAVGVILRLDGRIVGRGMDLVRDADIIRRAAGRAYSQALGDRVIRDLPENFRREVGSRLALELEIAGPRSTLVAGSLAAAAARIRPGIDGIAILRGDRVALSLPGRQLATGTAGATASTLLRLIDQLGLPPRDLEELRRLDAIQLQRFETIRIGQAGSDQEPGLRTRSGTFIPRAVLDEHLIETVRDRLSNRLARWRPEADPRIERMTDEKEPPARPWLGDHDPVGDRYQPVEAPWRDRLLGIRAVASIDPALIEERDLTLPDEDLLDSEIVDLGLLASTAAGLPNATVAWLAATERFPPDDSSVGLARRAAAIGSVNEEAVSDEAVQAAHDDAWAACQTASEIIAAFDWLALAEHRLTERRDGEPTERAISLRAVRDALLIRQIDDAGRDEDGGIPLRRGGAEMIDARNLRLMLAIGLIDGLPGDDDAGRRRSREGLEGLFRLVRQLMLDDDQAADLSGGRTASGGVALGLYEPRQPLAATATALLAIDRLPAATEAEKRRAEPSTDLEAPKAP
;
A
#
# COMPACT_ATOMS: atom_id res chain seq x y z
N MET A 1 29.29 -5.18 -18.82
CA MET A 1 29.39 -6.64 -18.69
C MET A 1 27.97 -7.14 -18.54
N PHE A 2 27.36 -7.55 -19.66
CA PHE A 2 25.91 -7.72 -19.82
C PHE A 2 25.46 -9.10 -19.32
N LEU A 3 24.45 -9.13 -18.45
CA LEU A 3 23.67 -10.33 -18.15
C LEU A 3 22.33 -10.19 -18.87
N VAL A 4 22.21 -10.85 -20.02
CA VAL A 4 20.95 -10.99 -20.78
C VAL A 4 20.17 -12.14 -20.15
N LEU A 5 19.00 -11.85 -19.56
CA LEU A 5 18.06 -12.87 -19.10
C LEU A 5 17.40 -13.54 -20.31
N ALA A 6 17.60 -14.85 -20.45
CA ALA A 6 16.95 -15.67 -21.46
C ALA A 6 15.53 -16.02 -21.03
N VAL A 7 14.52 -15.51 -21.75
CA VAL A 7 13.13 -15.95 -21.62
C VAL A 7 12.89 -17.12 -22.58
N LEU A 8 12.67 -18.31 -22.03
CA LEU A 8 12.33 -19.52 -22.78
C LEU A 8 10.88 -19.43 -23.27
N SER A 9 10.68 -19.40 -24.59
CA SER A 9 9.36 -19.43 -25.23
C SER A 9 8.91 -20.88 -25.44
N ILE A 10 7.84 -21.31 -24.78
CA ILE A 10 7.15 -22.58 -25.06
C ILE A 10 6.09 -22.34 -26.13
N LEU A 11 6.27 -22.96 -27.29
CA LEU A 11 5.33 -22.92 -28.41
C LEU A 11 4.13 -23.86 -28.15
N GLY A 12 2.99 -23.29 -27.77
CA GLY A 12 1.69 -23.95 -27.76
C GLY A 12 0.67 -23.15 -28.56
N GLY A 13 0.24 -23.68 -29.71
CA GLY A 13 -0.75 -23.07 -30.59
C GLY A 13 -2.16 -23.12 -30.01
N GLY A 14 -2.46 -22.22 -29.08
CA GLY A 14 -3.81 -21.76 -28.77
C GLY A 14 -3.98 -20.34 -29.28
N SER A 15 -5.20 -19.91 -29.63
CA SER A 15 -5.49 -18.49 -29.84
C SER A 15 -5.25 -17.76 -28.52
N VAL A 16 -4.02 -17.27 -28.35
CA VAL A 16 -3.63 -16.42 -27.23
C VAL A 16 -4.45 -15.15 -27.39
N ALA A 17 -5.33 -14.88 -26.43
CA ALA A 17 -5.97 -13.58 -26.33
C ALA A 17 -4.85 -12.53 -26.37
N ALA A 18 -4.84 -11.70 -27.41
CA ALA A 18 -3.74 -10.77 -27.65
C ALA A 18 -3.59 -9.86 -26.43
N GLY A 19 -2.46 -10.01 -25.72
CA GLY A 19 -2.11 -9.21 -24.56
C GLY A 19 -1.73 -7.78 -24.96
N PRO A 20 -1.23 -6.96 -24.03
CA PRO A 20 -0.63 -5.69 -24.38
C PRO A 20 0.56 -5.90 -25.35
N PRO A 21 0.99 -4.84 -26.06
CA PRO A 21 2.14 -4.92 -26.96
C PRO A 21 3.40 -5.46 -26.27
N ALA A 22 4.31 -6.02 -27.07
CA ALA A 22 5.55 -6.58 -26.55
C ALA A 22 6.43 -5.49 -25.92
N VAL A 23 7.19 -5.87 -24.88
CA VAL A 23 8.09 -4.95 -24.16
C VAL A 23 9.09 -4.28 -25.11
N GLY A 24 9.64 -5.02 -26.08
CA GLY A 24 10.58 -4.47 -27.06
C GLY A 24 9.97 -3.35 -27.91
N GLU A 25 8.74 -3.53 -28.41
CA GLU A 25 8.05 -2.52 -29.22
C GLU A 25 7.73 -1.26 -28.41
N ALA A 26 7.26 -1.43 -27.17
CA ALA A 26 6.98 -0.32 -26.27
C ALA A 26 8.25 0.45 -25.90
N LEU A 27 9.37 -0.24 -25.70
CA LEU A 27 10.66 0.38 -25.37
C LEU A 27 11.24 1.13 -26.57
N SER A 28 11.17 0.57 -27.78
CA SER A 28 11.56 1.29 -29.00
C SER A 28 10.76 2.57 -29.18
N ALA A 29 9.43 2.49 -29.04
CA ALA A 29 8.56 3.67 -29.11
C ALA A 29 8.87 4.71 -28.03
N TRP A 30 9.28 4.26 -26.84
CA TRP A 30 9.70 5.14 -25.76
C TRP A 30 10.97 5.93 -26.13
N PHE A 31 11.97 5.28 -26.73
CA PHE A 31 13.22 5.95 -27.14
C PHE A 31 13.00 7.00 -28.22
N GLU A 32 12.12 6.73 -29.19
CA GLU A 32 11.73 7.72 -30.21
C GLU A 32 11.10 8.97 -29.57
N VAL A 33 10.16 8.77 -28.62
CA VAL A 33 9.53 9.88 -27.90
C VAL A 33 10.54 10.64 -27.03
N ARG A 34 11.51 9.93 -26.44
CA ARG A 34 12.58 10.53 -25.64
C ARG A 34 13.44 11.46 -26.48
N GLU A 35 13.85 11.04 -27.68
CA GLU A 35 14.62 11.84 -28.63
C GLU A 35 13.87 13.12 -29.01
N TRP A 36 12.57 13.02 -29.36
CA TRP A 36 11.74 14.20 -29.68
C TRP A 36 11.63 15.18 -28.51
N LEU A 37 11.56 14.68 -27.28
CA LEU A 37 11.51 15.53 -26.10
C LEU A 37 12.87 16.19 -25.83
N ASP A 38 13.97 15.47 -26.01
CA ASP A 38 15.31 15.99 -25.78
C ASP A 38 15.66 17.12 -26.76
N ASP A 39 15.26 16.96 -28.02
CA ASP A 39 15.41 17.99 -29.05
C ASP A 39 14.39 19.13 -28.91
N GLY A 40 13.30 18.89 -28.18
CA GLY A 40 12.17 19.83 -28.06
C GLY A 40 11.38 20.01 -29.36
N GLU A 41 11.60 19.13 -30.35
CA GLU A 41 11.00 19.18 -31.67
C GLU A 41 10.29 17.87 -31.98
N PHE A 42 9.00 17.96 -32.30
CA PHE A 42 8.19 16.80 -32.67
C PHE A 42 8.04 16.75 -34.19
N PRO A 43 8.20 15.57 -34.83
CA PRO A 43 8.03 15.45 -36.26
C PRO A 43 6.61 15.85 -36.71
N GLU A 44 6.50 16.35 -37.94
CA GLU A 44 5.22 16.71 -38.56
C GLU A 44 4.34 15.46 -38.72
N PRO A 45 3.02 15.52 -38.40
CA PRO A 45 2.12 14.39 -38.58
C PRO A 45 2.06 13.88 -40.02
N GLY A 46 1.97 12.55 -40.20
CA GLY A 46 1.93 11.91 -41.52
C GLY A 46 3.28 11.84 -42.24
N THR A 47 4.38 12.14 -41.55
CA THR A 47 5.74 11.92 -42.08
C THR A 47 6.28 10.59 -41.59
N SER A 48 7.22 9.98 -42.31
CA SER A 48 7.83 8.72 -41.86
C SER A 48 8.52 8.83 -40.49
N ALA A 49 8.95 10.03 -40.09
CA ALA A 49 9.56 10.29 -38.79
C ALA A 49 8.53 10.34 -37.65
N SER A 50 7.25 10.63 -37.92
CA SER A 50 6.19 10.61 -36.91
C SER A 50 5.50 9.25 -36.76
N GLU A 51 5.72 8.34 -37.71
CA GLU A 51 5.09 7.03 -37.77
C GLU A 51 5.77 6.02 -36.84
N ILE A 52 5.11 5.69 -35.73
CA ILE A 52 5.47 4.55 -34.87
C ILE A 52 4.33 3.54 -34.89
N ARG A 53 4.56 2.39 -35.52
CA ARG A 53 3.56 1.31 -35.61
C ARG A 53 3.71 0.34 -34.47
N ILE A 54 2.66 0.25 -33.66
CA ILE A 54 2.52 -0.79 -32.64
C ILE A 54 1.24 -1.55 -32.94
N ASP A 55 1.40 -2.81 -33.32
CA ASP A 55 0.28 -3.67 -33.62
C ASP A 55 -0.59 -3.85 -32.36
N ALA A 56 -1.90 -3.97 -32.57
CA ALA A 56 -2.89 -4.13 -31.50
C ALA A 56 -3.05 -2.95 -30.51
N ALA A 57 -2.30 -1.85 -30.66
CA ALA A 57 -2.51 -0.66 -29.84
C ALA A 57 -3.94 -0.11 -30.00
N SER A 58 -4.62 0.08 -28.88
CA SER A 58 -5.98 0.62 -28.84
C SER A 58 -6.08 2.02 -28.25
N ALA A 59 -5.04 2.45 -27.53
CA ALA A 59 -4.83 3.79 -27.00
C ALA A 59 -3.36 3.98 -26.60
N VAL A 60 -2.90 5.22 -26.57
CA VAL A 60 -1.61 5.59 -25.98
C VAL A 60 -1.81 6.74 -25.00
N GLY A 61 -1.17 6.64 -23.85
CA GLY A 61 -1.05 7.69 -22.84
C GLY A 61 0.42 8.09 -22.66
N VAL A 62 0.64 9.38 -22.41
CA VAL A 62 1.96 9.92 -22.06
C VAL A 62 1.82 10.77 -20.81
N ILE A 63 2.70 10.55 -19.84
CA ILE A 63 2.83 11.38 -18.63
C ILE A 63 4.24 11.95 -18.61
N LEU A 64 4.33 13.26 -18.39
CA LEU A 64 5.60 13.97 -18.21
C LEU A 64 5.66 14.51 -16.79
N ARG A 65 6.79 14.24 -16.11
CA ARG A 65 7.05 14.69 -14.75
C ARG A 65 8.27 15.58 -14.69
N LEU A 66 8.21 16.60 -13.85
CA LEU A 66 9.36 17.40 -13.44
C LEU A 66 9.52 17.19 -11.93
N ASP A 67 10.61 16.54 -11.51
CA ASP A 67 10.89 16.20 -10.11
C ASP A 67 9.69 15.48 -9.43
N GLY A 68 9.16 14.44 -10.08
CA GLY A 68 8.02 13.64 -9.60
C GLY A 68 6.65 14.29 -9.77
N ARG A 69 6.56 15.62 -9.91
CA ARG A 69 5.30 16.32 -10.18
C ARG A 69 4.89 16.15 -11.64
N ILE A 70 3.64 15.75 -11.87
CA ILE A 70 3.05 15.70 -13.21
C ILE A 70 2.83 17.11 -13.76
N VAL A 71 3.48 17.42 -14.87
CA VAL A 71 3.36 18.71 -15.60
C VAL A 71 2.69 18.55 -16.96
N GLY A 72 2.75 17.37 -17.57
CA GLY A 72 2.16 17.10 -18.89
C GLY A 72 1.41 15.77 -18.93
N ARG A 73 0.26 15.74 -19.61
CA ARG A 73 -0.53 14.53 -19.84
C ARG A 73 -1.11 14.53 -21.25
N GLY A 74 -0.88 13.45 -21.97
CA GLY A 74 -1.38 13.26 -23.33
C GLY A 74 -2.06 11.92 -23.46
N MET A 75 -3.07 11.84 -24.32
CA MET A 75 -3.73 10.59 -24.67
C MET A 75 -4.25 10.65 -26.10
N ASP A 76 -4.12 9.57 -26.87
CA ASP A 76 -4.69 9.40 -28.21
C ASP A 76 -5.31 8.00 -28.36
N LEU A 77 -6.39 7.92 -29.14
CA LEU A 77 -7.22 6.72 -29.33
C LEU A 77 -7.37 6.33 -30.81
N VAL A 78 -6.86 7.16 -31.72
CA VAL A 78 -6.99 6.95 -33.17
C VAL A 78 -5.93 5.94 -33.58
N ARG A 79 -6.40 4.80 -34.09
CA ARG A 79 -5.56 3.61 -34.36
C ARG A 79 -4.83 3.75 -35.70
N ASP A 80 -3.86 4.64 -35.74
CA ASP A 80 -2.94 4.85 -36.86
C ASP A 80 -1.49 4.91 -36.36
N ALA A 81 -0.54 5.12 -37.29
CA ALA A 81 0.88 5.19 -36.97
C ALA A 81 1.30 6.45 -36.20
N ASP A 82 0.45 7.48 -36.12
CA ASP A 82 0.75 8.76 -35.48
C ASP A 82 0.22 8.83 -34.03
N ILE A 83 -0.39 7.75 -33.53
CA ILE A 83 -1.02 7.70 -32.19
C ILE A 83 -0.07 8.11 -31.06
N ILE A 84 1.18 7.63 -31.09
CA ILE A 84 2.21 7.95 -30.09
C ILE A 84 2.63 9.41 -30.19
N ARG A 85 2.95 9.88 -31.40
CA ARG A 85 3.33 11.28 -31.66
C ARG A 85 2.25 12.25 -31.18
N ARG A 86 0.97 11.98 -31.45
CA ARG A 86 -0.14 12.83 -31.01
C ARG A 86 -0.31 12.83 -29.48
N ALA A 87 -0.17 11.67 -28.84
CA ALA A 87 -0.22 11.58 -27.38
C ALA A 87 0.95 12.36 -26.75
N ALA A 88 2.19 12.11 -27.19
CA ALA A 88 3.38 12.77 -26.68
C ALA A 88 3.38 14.29 -26.91
N GLY A 89 3.05 14.74 -28.13
CA GLY A 89 2.95 16.16 -28.44
C GLY A 89 1.90 16.89 -27.61
N ARG A 90 0.76 16.24 -27.29
CA ARG A 90 -0.23 16.80 -26.35
C ARG A 90 0.30 16.90 -24.92
N ALA A 91 1.02 15.87 -24.45
CA ALA A 91 1.63 15.91 -23.12
C ALA A 91 2.67 17.03 -23.01
N TYR A 92 3.53 17.18 -24.02
CA TYR A 92 4.56 18.21 -24.06
C TYR A 92 3.96 19.62 -24.17
N SER A 93 2.96 19.81 -25.03
CA SER A 93 2.24 21.08 -25.13
C SER A 93 1.60 21.48 -23.81
N GLN A 94 1.04 20.52 -23.06
CA GLN A 94 0.52 20.78 -21.73
C GLN A 94 1.64 21.15 -20.74
N ALA A 95 2.77 20.46 -20.78
CA ALA A 95 3.91 20.76 -19.91
C ALA A 95 4.45 22.18 -20.13
N LEU A 96 4.58 22.64 -21.38
CA LEU A 96 4.97 24.02 -21.69
C LEU A 96 3.98 25.07 -21.16
N GLY A 97 2.72 24.69 -20.98
CA GLY A 97 1.68 25.52 -20.36
C GLY A 97 1.64 25.46 -18.84
N ASP A 98 2.38 24.55 -18.19
CA ASP A 98 2.42 24.46 -16.73
C ASP A 98 3.10 25.70 -16.14
N ARG A 99 2.51 26.22 -15.05
CA ARG A 99 2.99 27.44 -14.39
C ARG A 99 4.45 27.33 -13.95
N VAL A 100 4.87 26.20 -13.38
CA VAL A 100 6.24 26.02 -12.90
C VAL A 100 7.23 26.13 -14.04
N ILE A 101 6.93 25.51 -15.18
CA ILE A 101 7.79 25.54 -16.37
C ILE A 101 7.81 26.92 -17.01
N ARG A 102 6.64 27.57 -17.12
CA ARG A 102 6.54 28.91 -17.69
C ARG A 102 7.33 29.95 -16.88
N ASP A 103 7.34 29.80 -15.55
CA ASP A 103 8.04 30.71 -14.65
C ASP A 103 9.57 30.47 -14.61
N LEU A 104 10.09 29.41 -15.28
CA LEU A 104 11.53 29.17 -15.44
C LEU A 104 12.19 30.22 -16.36
N PRO A 105 13.50 30.52 -16.15
CA PRO A 105 14.27 31.31 -17.09
C PRO A 105 14.34 30.67 -18.49
N GLU A 106 14.46 31.50 -19.53
CA GLU A 106 14.36 31.08 -20.93
C GLU A 106 15.35 29.97 -21.33
N ASN A 107 16.57 30.01 -20.80
CA ASN A 107 17.57 28.96 -21.04
C ASN A 107 17.12 27.60 -20.49
N PHE A 108 16.54 27.57 -19.28
CA PHE A 108 16.01 26.35 -18.69
C PHE A 108 14.71 25.89 -19.36
N ARG A 109 13.89 26.82 -19.87
CA ARG A 109 12.67 26.47 -20.59
C ARG A 109 12.97 25.79 -21.93
N ARG A 110 14.00 26.24 -22.65
CA ARG A 110 14.47 25.60 -23.89
C ARG A 110 14.96 24.18 -23.67
N GLU A 111 15.59 23.93 -22.52
CA GLU A 111 16.09 22.60 -22.13
C GLU A 111 15.07 21.80 -21.30
N VAL A 112 13.81 22.24 -21.23
CA VAL A 112 12.85 21.60 -20.32
C VAL A 112 12.60 20.15 -20.70
N GLY A 113 12.57 19.84 -22.01
CA GLY A 113 12.24 18.52 -22.51
C GLY A 113 13.17 17.43 -21.96
N SER A 114 14.48 17.65 -22.00
CA SER A 114 15.50 16.73 -21.44
C SER A 114 15.49 16.61 -19.92
N ARG A 115 14.77 17.50 -19.23
CA ARG A 115 14.57 17.48 -17.77
C ARG A 115 13.26 16.82 -17.34
N LEU A 116 12.40 16.45 -18.28
CA LEU A 116 11.16 15.76 -17.98
C LEU A 116 11.39 14.26 -17.93
N ALA A 117 10.98 13.60 -16.84
CA ALA A 117 10.85 12.16 -16.84
C ALA A 117 9.64 11.76 -17.70
N LEU A 118 9.86 10.80 -18.61
CA LEU A 118 8.86 10.33 -19.56
C LEU A 118 8.29 8.98 -19.11
N GLU A 119 6.96 8.89 -19.08
CA GLU A 119 6.22 7.62 -19.00
C GLU A 119 5.31 7.48 -20.22
N LEU A 120 5.45 6.37 -20.94
CA LEU A 120 4.65 5.95 -22.07
C LEU A 120 3.80 4.73 -21.68
N GLU A 121 2.49 4.84 -21.85
CA GLU A 121 1.52 3.79 -21.55
C GLU A 121 0.80 3.40 -22.83
N ILE A 122 0.84 2.12 -23.21
CA ILE A 122 0.21 1.63 -24.43
C ILE A 122 -0.83 0.57 -24.07
N ALA A 123 -2.06 0.80 -24.48
CA ALA A 123 -3.18 -0.10 -24.24
C ALA A 123 -3.26 -1.19 -25.32
N GLY A 124 -3.38 -2.44 -24.88
CA GLY A 124 -3.64 -3.58 -25.75
C GLY A 124 -5.08 -3.66 -26.23
N PRO A 125 -5.47 -4.81 -26.79
CA PRO A 125 -6.84 -5.10 -27.18
C PRO A 125 -7.84 -4.97 -26.03
N ARG A 126 -9.06 -4.54 -26.39
CA ARG A 126 -10.16 -4.38 -25.45
C ARG A 126 -11.02 -5.65 -25.43
N SER A 127 -11.41 -6.06 -24.22
CA SER A 127 -12.28 -7.21 -23.98
C SER A 127 -13.58 -6.77 -23.29
N THR A 128 -14.70 -7.36 -23.69
CA THR A 128 -16.01 -7.01 -23.10
C THR A 128 -16.09 -7.43 -21.64
N LEU A 129 -16.50 -6.50 -20.78
CA LEU A 129 -16.75 -6.75 -19.36
C LEU A 129 -18.26 -6.89 -19.13
N VAL A 130 -18.71 -8.12 -18.92
CA VAL A 130 -20.12 -8.41 -18.64
C VAL A 130 -20.40 -8.16 -17.16
N ALA A 131 -21.32 -7.24 -16.86
CA ALA A 131 -21.77 -6.93 -15.50
C ALA A 131 -23.22 -6.42 -15.50
N GLY A 132 -24.00 -6.77 -14.49
CA GLY A 132 -25.40 -6.32 -14.34
C GLY A 132 -25.52 -4.87 -13.86
N SER A 133 -24.59 -4.42 -13.01
CA SER A 133 -24.54 -3.09 -12.43
C SER A 133 -23.13 -2.49 -12.44
N LEU A 134 -23.00 -1.19 -12.20
CA LEU A 134 -21.74 -0.48 -12.03
C LEU A 134 -20.96 -1.02 -10.84
N ALA A 135 -21.64 -1.38 -9.74
CA ALA A 135 -21.00 -2.00 -8.59
C ALA A 135 -20.39 -3.37 -8.93
N ALA A 136 -21.15 -4.21 -9.66
CA ALA A 136 -20.66 -5.50 -10.12
C ALA A 136 -19.52 -5.37 -11.14
N ALA A 137 -19.56 -4.34 -11.99
CA ALA A 137 -18.46 -4.01 -12.89
C ALA A 137 -17.20 -3.57 -12.13
N ALA A 138 -17.35 -2.67 -11.17
CA ALA A 138 -16.24 -2.16 -10.35
C ALA A 138 -15.54 -3.29 -9.58
N ALA A 139 -16.29 -4.25 -9.04
CA ALA A 139 -15.74 -5.42 -8.34
C ALA A 139 -14.95 -6.39 -9.25
N ARG A 140 -15.11 -6.29 -10.58
CA ARG A 140 -14.42 -7.14 -11.57
C ARG A 140 -13.21 -6.46 -12.22
N ILE A 141 -12.99 -5.18 -11.95
CA ILE A 141 -11.87 -4.40 -12.46
C ILE A 141 -10.76 -4.45 -11.41
N ARG A 142 -9.56 -4.85 -11.81
CA ARG A 142 -8.36 -4.82 -10.97
C ARG A 142 -7.81 -3.40 -10.92
N PRO A 143 -7.87 -2.70 -9.77
CA PRO A 143 -7.38 -1.33 -9.65
C PRO A 143 -5.89 -1.22 -9.98
N GLY A 144 -5.54 -0.23 -10.81
CA GLY A 144 -4.16 0.01 -11.24
C GLY A 144 -3.59 -1.01 -12.24
N ILE A 145 -4.36 -2.02 -12.64
CA ILE A 145 -3.97 -3.01 -13.67
C ILE A 145 -4.88 -2.88 -14.88
N ASP A 146 -6.19 -2.91 -14.67
CA ASP A 146 -7.15 -2.91 -15.76
C ASP A 146 -7.48 -1.47 -16.17
N GLY A 147 -7.28 -1.18 -17.46
CA GLY A 147 -7.88 -0.02 -18.10
C GLY A 147 -9.38 -0.23 -18.33
N ILE A 148 -10.12 0.87 -18.33
CA ILE A 148 -11.59 0.87 -18.43
C ILE A 148 -12.00 1.64 -19.67
N ALA A 149 -12.83 1.07 -20.52
CA ALA A 149 -13.43 1.76 -21.66
C ALA A 149 -14.95 1.58 -21.70
N ILE A 150 -15.66 2.64 -22.04
CA ILE A 150 -17.10 2.63 -22.34
C ILE A 150 -17.27 3.05 -23.80
N LEU A 151 -17.97 2.23 -24.57
CA LEU A 151 -18.30 2.50 -25.96
C LEU A 151 -19.78 2.85 -26.07
N ARG A 152 -20.06 3.87 -26.86
CA ARG A 152 -21.41 4.33 -27.22
C ARG A 152 -21.40 4.63 -28.72
N GLY A 153 -21.88 3.68 -29.53
CA GLY A 153 -21.75 3.76 -30.99
C GLY A 153 -20.28 3.80 -31.42
N ASP A 154 -19.88 4.87 -32.10
CA ASP A 154 -18.51 5.15 -32.54
C ASP A 154 -17.67 5.92 -31.52
N ARG A 155 -18.30 6.43 -30.44
CA ARG A 155 -17.63 7.17 -29.39
C ARG A 155 -17.07 6.23 -28.33
N VAL A 156 -15.86 6.53 -27.87
CA VAL A 156 -15.19 5.84 -26.78
C VAL A 156 -14.76 6.84 -25.71
N ALA A 157 -15.07 6.54 -24.46
CA ALA A 157 -14.45 7.17 -23.30
C ALA A 157 -13.65 6.11 -22.57
N LEU A 158 -12.40 6.41 -22.22
CA LEU A 158 -11.56 5.46 -21.51
C LEU A 158 -10.70 6.10 -20.42
N SER A 159 -10.21 5.23 -19.54
CA SER A 159 -9.25 5.55 -18.50
C SER A 159 -8.13 4.51 -18.51
N LEU A 160 -6.90 4.98 -18.66
CA LEU A 160 -5.71 4.15 -18.55
C LEU A 160 -5.34 3.95 -17.06
N PRO A 161 -4.86 2.76 -16.65
CA PRO A 161 -4.50 2.46 -15.27
C PRO A 161 -3.28 3.25 -14.77
N GLY A 162 -2.26 3.49 -15.60
CA GLY A 162 -1.09 4.31 -15.26
C GLY A 162 -1.50 5.74 -14.88
N ARG A 163 -2.41 6.33 -15.66
CA ARG A 163 -3.02 7.63 -15.29
C ARG A 163 -3.79 7.59 -13.97
N GLN A 164 -4.52 6.51 -13.70
CA GLN A 164 -5.26 6.38 -12.44
C GLN A 164 -4.31 6.29 -11.24
N LEU A 165 -3.20 5.55 -11.38
CA LEU A 165 -2.15 5.45 -10.36
C LEU A 165 -1.49 6.79 -10.11
N ALA A 166 -1.05 7.46 -11.18
CA ALA A 166 -0.35 8.74 -11.13
C ALA A 166 -1.20 9.88 -10.51
N THR A 167 -2.53 9.72 -10.48
CA THR A 167 -3.45 10.70 -9.89
C THR A 167 -4.12 10.22 -8.60
N GLY A 168 -3.73 9.05 -8.07
CA GLY A 168 -4.32 8.50 -6.84
C GLY A 168 -5.79 8.09 -6.98
N THR A 169 -6.30 7.84 -8.19
CA THR A 169 -7.70 7.49 -8.44
C THR A 169 -7.93 6.02 -8.77
N ALA A 170 -6.90 5.18 -8.75
CA ALA A 170 -7.00 3.76 -9.11
C ALA A 170 -8.02 3.01 -8.23
N GLY A 171 -8.09 3.33 -6.93
CA GLY A 171 -9.08 2.77 -6.01
C GLY A 171 -10.51 3.27 -6.21
N ALA A 172 -10.71 4.35 -6.98
CA ALA A 172 -12.00 5.00 -7.17
C ALA A 172 -12.70 4.51 -8.45
N THR A 173 -12.77 3.19 -8.65
CA THR A 173 -13.29 2.56 -9.88
C THR A 173 -14.72 3.00 -10.20
N ALA A 174 -15.61 3.03 -9.21
CA ALA A 174 -17.00 3.46 -9.41
C ALA A 174 -17.08 4.93 -9.86
N SER A 175 -16.33 5.82 -9.22
CA SER A 175 -16.23 7.23 -9.63
C SER A 175 -15.66 7.38 -11.04
N THR A 176 -14.68 6.54 -11.39
CA THR A 176 -14.10 6.51 -12.74
C THR A 176 -15.14 6.09 -13.78
N LEU A 177 -15.94 5.05 -13.52
CA LEU A 177 -17.02 4.64 -14.42
C LEU A 177 -18.04 5.76 -14.64
N LEU A 178 -18.48 6.42 -13.56
CA LEU A 178 -19.42 7.56 -13.64
C LEU A 178 -18.84 8.72 -14.46
N ARG A 179 -17.55 9.04 -14.29
CA ARG A 179 -16.86 10.05 -15.11
C ARG A 179 -16.84 9.66 -16.59
N LEU A 180 -16.60 8.40 -16.92
CA LEU A 180 -16.59 7.93 -18.32
C LEU A 180 -17.99 7.97 -18.94
N ILE A 181 -19.03 7.67 -18.16
CA ILE A 181 -20.45 7.81 -18.57
C ILE A 181 -20.75 9.27 -18.90
N ASP A 182 -20.37 10.18 -18.00
CA ASP A 182 -20.55 11.62 -18.18
C ASP A 182 -19.83 12.16 -19.43
N GLN A 183 -18.59 11.71 -19.69
CA GLN A 183 -17.83 12.05 -20.90
C GLN A 183 -18.51 11.63 -22.21
N LEU A 184 -19.34 10.59 -22.17
CA LEU A 184 -20.15 10.15 -23.30
C LEU A 184 -21.50 10.88 -23.41
N GLY A 185 -21.78 11.82 -22.51
CA GLY A 185 -23.04 12.55 -22.43
C GLY A 185 -24.22 11.64 -22.04
N LEU A 186 -23.97 10.67 -21.17
CA LEU A 186 -24.97 9.76 -20.63
C LEU A 186 -25.36 10.21 -19.21
N PRO A 187 -26.60 10.00 -18.77
CA PRO A 187 -27.00 10.33 -17.40
C PRO A 187 -26.28 9.42 -16.39
N PRO A 188 -26.04 9.87 -15.15
CA PRO A 188 -25.38 9.08 -14.10
C PRO A 188 -26.33 8.00 -13.54
N ARG A 189 -26.59 6.98 -14.35
CA ARG A 189 -27.48 5.85 -14.06
C ARG A 189 -26.71 4.54 -14.07
N ASP A 190 -27.31 3.49 -13.52
CA ASP A 190 -26.71 2.17 -13.51
C ASP A 190 -26.64 1.53 -14.92
N LEU A 191 -25.78 0.53 -15.11
CA LEU A 191 -25.52 -0.11 -16.42
C LEU A 191 -26.79 -0.69 -17.06
N GLU A 192 -27.68 -1.28 -16.26
CA GLU A 192 -28.93 -1.85 -16.78
C GLU A 192 -29.82 -0.77 -17.41
N GLU A 193 -30.00 0.36 -16.73
CA GLU A 193 -30.80 1.49 -17.21
C GLU A 193 -30.16 2.13 -18.44
N LEU A 194 -28.84 2.30 -18.42
CA LEU A 194 -28.07 2.84 -19.53
C LEU A 194 -28.23 2.00 -20.81
N ARG A 195 -28.18 0.66 -20.69
CA ARG A 195 -28.39 -0.25 -21.83
C ARG A 195 -29.80 -0.21 -22.42
N ARG A 196 -30.79 0.28 -21.66
CA ARG A 196 -32.15 0.51 -22.19
C ARG A 196 -32.25 1.82 -22.97
N LEU A 197 -31.38 2.79 -22.67
CA LEU A 197 -31.33 4.08 -23.34
C LEU A 197 -30.51 4.05 -24.62
N ASP A 198 -29.39 3.30 -24.62
CA ASP A 198 -28.45 3.28 -25.74
C ASP A 198 -27.63 1.97 -25.80
N ALA A 199 -27.03 1.71 -26.96
CA ALA A 199 -26.14 0.57 -27.18
C ALA A 199 -24.77 0.82 -26.53
N ILE A 200 -24.65 0.49 -25.25
CA ILE A 200 -23.45 0.73 -24.45
C ILE A 200 -22.70 -0.58 -24.19
N GLN A 201 -21.40 -0.58 -24.42
CA GLN A 201 -20.50 -1.68 -24.09
C GLN A 201 -19.46 -1.22 -23.08
N LEU A 202 -19.37 -1.96 -21.98
CA LEU A 202 -18.28 -1.81 -21.02
C LEU A 202 -17.18 -2.78 -21.41
N GLN A 203 -15.95 -2.29 -21.47
CA GLN A 203 -14.77 -3.06 -21.81
C GLN A 203 -13.65 -2.82 -20.81
N ARG A 204 -12.79 -3.82 -20.66
CA ARG A 204 -11.51 -3.72 -19.94
C ARG A 204 -10.35 -4.06 -20.87
N PHE A 205 -9.17 -3.56 -20.57
CA PHE A 205 -7.96 -3.84 -21.33
C PHE A 205 -6.73 -3.79 -20.41
N GLU A 206 -5.66 -4.45 -20.83
CA GLU A 206 -4.37 -4.38 -20.16
C GLU A 206 -3.46 -3.39 -20.88
N THR A 207 -2.45 -2.89 -20.17
CA THR A 207 -1.48 -1.92 -20.69
C THR A 207 -0.07 -2.38 -20.42
N ILE A 208 0.86 -1.96 -21.29
CA ILE A 208 2.29 -1.93 -20.97
C ILE A 208 2.69 -0.48 -20.67
N ARG A 209 3.54 -0.28 -19.65
CA ARG A 209 4.01 1.04 -19.23
C ARG A 209 5.53 1.05 -19.17
N ILE A 210 6.16 1.92 -19.93
CA ILE A 210 7.61 2.15 -19.90
C ILE A 210 7.84 3.56 -19.36
N GLY A 211 8.71 3.72 -18.37
CA GLY A 211 9.03 5.06 -17.87
C GLY A 211 10.31 5.16 -17.05
N GLN A 212 10.78 6.38 -16.88
CA GLN A 212 11.96 6.72 -16.07
C GLN A 212 11.55 7.27 -14.70
N ALA A 213 12.33 6.99 -13.66
CA ALA A 213 12.08 7.50 -12.29
C ALA A 213 12.53 8.96 -12.18
N GLY A 214 13.58 9.32 -12.91
CA GLY A 214 14.07 10.68 -13.13
C GLY A 214 14.45 10.86 -14.59
N SER A 215 14.62 12.09 -15.06
CA SER A 215 14.93 12.35 -16.48
C SER A 215 16.29 11.77 -16.91
N ASP A 216 17.20 11.57 -15.96
CA ASP A 216 18.55 11.04 -16.13
C ASP A 216 18.66 9.52 -15.87
N GLN A 217 17.54 8.86 -15.52
CA GLN A 217 17.52 7.43 -15.22
C GLN A 217 17.15 6.62 -16.46
N GLU A 218 17.59 5.37 -16.52
CA GLU A 218 17.21 4.44 -17.58
C GLU A 218 15.69 4.14 -17.55
N PRO A 219 15.04 3.98 -18.72
CA PRO A 219 13.64 3.57 -18.78
C PRO A 219 13.48 2.12 -18.32
N GLY A 220 12.38 1.85 -17.61
CA GLY A 220 12.04 0.52 -17.15
C GLY A 220 10.55 0.24 -17.26
N LEU A 221 10.19 -1.05 -17.17
CA LEU A 221 8.79 -1.46 -17.06
C LEU A 221 8.20 -0.95 -15.74
N ARG A 222 7.09 -0.23 -15.82
CA ARG A 222 6.36 0.30 -14.65
C ARG A 222 5.19 -0.60 -14.32
N THR A 223 5.18 -1.16 -13.11
CA THR A 223 4.03 -1.90 -12.58
C THR A 223 3.17 -0.97 -11.71
N ARG A 224 2.08 -1.47 -11.12
CA ARG A 224 1.29 -0.68 -10.16
C ARG A 224 1.98 -0.47 -8.82
N SER A 225 2.79 -1.44 -8.40
CA SER A 225 3.39 -1.57 -7.09
C SER A 225 4.92 -1.48 -7.12
N GLY A 226 5.48 -0.99 -8.23
CA GLY A 226 6.92 -0.76 -8.39
C GLY A 226 7.71 -2.04 -8.66
N THR A 227 8.90 -2.12 -8.07
CA THR A 227 9.76 -3.30 -8.21
C THR A 227 9.06 -4.51 -7.62
N PHE A 228 9.03 -5.62 -8.38
CA PHE A 228 8.49 -6.87 -7.87
C PHE A 228 9.41 -7.42 -6.77
N ILE A 229 8.84 -7.68 -5.59
CA ILE A 229 9.59 -8.23 -4.47
C ILE A 229 9.37 -9.74 -4.40
N PRO A 230 10.42 -10.57 -4.54
CA PRO A 230 10.30 -12.01 -4.37
C PRO A 230 10.10 -12.38 -2.91
N ARG A 231 9.42 -13.50 -2.67
CA ARG A 231 9.37 -14.13 -1.36
C ARG A 231 10.79 -14.53 -0.94
N ALA A 232 11.12 -14.27 0.31
CA ALA A 232 12.42 -14.57 0.89
C ALA A 232 12.21 -15.16 2.28
N VAL A 233 13.13 -16.03 2.69
CA VAL A 233 13.20 -16.48 4.08
C VAL A 233 13.39 -15.27 5.00
N LEU A 234 12.76 -15.31 6.17
CA LEU A 234 12.91 -14.29 7.21
C LEU A 234 14.36 -14.22 7.70
N ASP A 235 15.15 -13.35 7.08
CA ASP A 235 16.52 -13.05 7.47
C ASP A 235 16.57 -11.86 8.45
N GLU A 236 17.41 -11.96 9.47
CA GLU A 236 17.53 -10.95 10.53
C GLU A 236 17.98 -9.59 9.98
N HIS A 237 18.99 -9.58 9.10
CA HIS A 237 19.48 -8.34 8.51
C HIS A 237 18.43 -7.66 7.61
N LEU A 238 17.65 -8.47 6.87
CA LEU A 238 16.53 -7.94 6.09
C LEU A 238 15.42 -7.37 6.99
N ILE A 239 15.08 -8.07 8.09
CA ILE A 239 14.11 -7.60 9.09
C ILE A 239 14.57 -6.25 9.68
N GLU A 240 15.83 -6.16 10.12
CA GLU A 240 16.42 -4.93 10.66
C GLU A 240 16.43 -3.79 9.63
N THR A 241 16.79 -4.07 8.38
CA THR A 241 16.76 -3.05 7.31
C THR A 241 15.36 -2.49 7.09
N VAL A 242 14.34 -3.34 7.13
CA VAL A 242 12.95 -2.90 6.97
C VAL A 242 12.48 -2.15 8.21
N ARG A 243 12.82 -2.63 9.42
CA ARG A 243 12.58 -1.94 10.70
C ARG A 243 13.16 -0.53 10.65
N ASP A 244 14.43 -0.37 10.32
CA ASP A 244 15.11 0.93 10.26
C ASP A 244 14.43 1.89 9.28
N ARG A 245 13.99 1.40 8.12
CA ARG A 245 13.24 2.23 7.16
C ARG A 245 11.91 2.72 7.73
N LEU A 246 11.16 1.85 8.39
CA LEU A 246 9.88 2.20 9.02
C LEU A 246 10.09 3.15 10.20
N SER A 247 11.09 2.90 11.05
CA SER A 247 11.48 3.76 12.17
C SER A 247 11.85 5.16 11.70
N ASN A 248 12.75 5.25 10.71
CA ASN A 248 13.15 6.52 10.10
C ASN A 248 11.96 7.24 9.47
N ARG A 249 11.01 6.48 8.90
CA ARG A 249 9.81 7.06 8.32
C ARG A 249 8.87 7.60 9.40
N LEU A 250 8.59 6.85 10.47
CA LEU A 250 7.78 7.31 11.61
C LEU A 250 8.39 8.52 12.31
N ALA A 251 9.72 8.62 12.38
CA ALA A 251 10.38 9.81 12.93
C ALA A 251 10.01 11.09 12.14
N ARG A 252 9.81 11.00 10.81
CA ARG A 252 9.35 12.14 9.99
C ARG A 252 7.90 12.55 10.26
N TRP A 253 7.11 11.63 10.80
CA TRP A 253 5.73 11.88 11.20
C TRP A 253 5.61 12.69 12.49
N ARG A 254 6.70 12.79 13.23
CA ARG A 254 6.81 13.53 14.49
C ARG A 254 7.92 14.58 14.37
N PRO A 255 7.67 15.69 13.64
CA PRO A 255 8.67 16.73 13.48
C PRO A 255 9.10 17.31 14.84
N GLU A 256 10.32 17.85 14.89
CA GLU A 256 10.78 18.58 16.08
C GLU A 256 9.83 19.74 16.41
N ALA A 257 9.67 20.02 17.71
CA ALA A 257 8.87 21.15 18.15
C ALA A 257 9.45 22.45 17.55
N ASP A 258 8.60 23.31 16.97
CA ASP A 258 9.05 24.60 16.43
C ASP A 258 9.53 25.47 17.60
N PRO A 259 10.83 25.85 17.65
CA PRO A 259 11.38 26.67 18.73
C PRO A 259 10.72 28.05 18.86
N ARG A 260 9.94 28.48 17.86
CA ARG A 260 9.15 29.72 17.90
C ARG A 260 7.87 29.55 18.69
N ILE A 261 7.23 28.38 18.63
CA ILE A 261 6.03 28.08 19.43
C ILE A 261 6.41 28.02 20.91
N GLU A 262 7.55 27.38 21.23
CA GLU A 262 8.08 27.33 22.60
C GLU A 262 8.37 28.70 23.21
N ARG A 263 8.64 29.73 22.40
CA ARG A 263 8.88 31.11 22.87
C ARG A 263 7.62 31.96 22.98
N MET A 264 6.51 31.53 22.37
CA MET A 264 5.26 32.28 22.34
C MET A 264 4.31 31.88 23.48
N THR A 265 4.43 30.67 23.97
CA THR A 265 3.73 30.23 25.17
C THR A 265 4.55 30.67 26.39
N ASP A 266 4.05 31.61 27.20
CA ASP A 266 4.58 31.93 28.55
C ASP A 266 4.42 30.73 29.53
N GLU A 267 4.03 29.56 29.02
CA GLU A 267 3.89 28.31 29.73
C GLU A 267 5.28 27.73 30.04
N LYS A 268 5.44 27.23 31.27
CA LYS A 268 6.73 26.69 31.75
C LYS A 268 7.14 25.38 31.06
N GLU A 269 6.25 24.78 30.29
CA GLU A 269 6.47 23.50 29.62
C GLU A 269 6.25 23.64 28.11
N PRO A 270 7.17 23.13 27.26
CA PRO A 270 7.00 23.21 25.83
C PRO A 270 5.88 22.24 25.37
N PRO A 271 5.06 22.62 24.38
CA PRO A 271 3.92 21.82 23.95
C PRO A 271 4.35 20.41 23.49
N ALA A 272 3.41 19.46 23.55
CA ALA A 272 3.62 18.11 23.02
C ALA A 272 4.01 18.18 21.53
N ARG A 273 4.91 17.28 21.09
CA ARG A 273 5.34 17.27 19.70
C ARG A 273 4.15 16.89 18.81
N PRO A 274 3.88 17.65 17.72
CA PRO A 274 2.78 17.33 16.84
C PRO A 274 3.04 16.02 16.11
N TRP A 275 1.99 15.27 15.85
CA TRP A 275 2.00 14.12 14.96
C TRP A 275 1.29 14.50 13.67
N LEU A 276 1.90 14.25 12.52
CA LEU A 276 1.29 14.55 11.22
C LEU A 276 0.25 13.47 10.86
N GLY A 277 -0.81 13.83 10.12
CA GLY A 277 -1.83 12.85 9.69
C GLY A 277 -1.36 11.93 8.56
N ASP A 278 -2.27 11.39 7.75
CA ASP A 278 -1.87 10.49 6.65
C ASP A 278 -1.10 11.24 5.57
N HIS A 279 0.00 10.69 5.07
CA HIS A 279 0.74 11.31 3.98
C HIS A 279 0.09 10.95 2.64
N ASP A 280 -0.22 11.95 1.81
CA ASP A 280 -0.65 11.80 0.43
C ASP A 280 0.52 12.14 -0.51
N PRO A 281 1.26 11.14 -1.04
CA PRO A 281 2.38 11.39 -1.93
C PRO A 281 2.00 12.04 -3.27
N VAL A 282 0.74 11.89 -3.71
CA VAL A 282 0.28 12.48 -4.96
C VAL A 282 0.16 14.00 -4.80
N GLY A 283 -0.37 14.43 -3.66
CA GLY A 283 -0.51 15.83 -3.28
C GLY A 283 0.67 16.44 -2.50
N ASP A 284 1.67 15.65 -2.12
CA ASP A 284 2.78 15.98 -1.22
C ASP A 284 2.32 16.73 0.04
N ARG A 285 1.38 16.13 0.77
CA ARG A 285 0.77 16.77 1.95
C ARG A 285 0.25 15.76 2.95
N TYR A 286 0.15 16.19 4.19
CA TYR A 286 -0.48 15.42 5.26
C TYR A 286 -1.98 15.76 5.38
N GLN A 287 -2.82 14.74 5.53
CA GLN A 287 -4.28 14.86 5.64
C GLN A 287 -4.86 13.96 6.73
N PRO A 288 -5.49 14.52 7.78
CA PRO A 288 -5.38 15.92 8.21
C PRO A 288 -3.91 16.35 8.47
N VAL A 289 -3.67 17.65 8.69
CA VAL A 289 -2.31 18.13 9.00
C VAL A 289 -1.80 17.49 10.29
N GLU A 290 -2.62 17.46 11.33
CA GLU A 290 -2.35 16.76 12.58
C GLU A 290 -3.12 15.45 12.65
N ALA A 291 -2.45 14.38 13.08
CA ALA A 291 -3.03 13.05 13.22
C ALA A 291 -4.21 13.05 14.21
N PRO A 292 -5.30 12.32 13.91
CA PRO A 292 -6.28 11.96 14.91
C PRO A 292 -5.62 11.23 16.09
N TRP A 293 -6.20 11.36 17.29
CA TRP A 293 -5.67 10.76 18.51
C TRP A 293 -5.41 9.25 18.40
N ARG A 294 -6.28 8.51 17.71
CA ARG A 294 -6.12 7.07 17.47
C ARG A 294 -4.81 6.74 16.77
N ASP A 295 -4.52 7.43 15.68
CA ASP A 295 -3.33 7.19 14.86
C ASP A 295 -2.07 7.69 15.58
N ARG A 296 -2.16 8.82 16.28
CA ARG A 296 -1.09 9.35 17.15
C ARG A 296 -0.71 8.35 18.23
N LEU A 297 -1.67 7.80 18.98
CA LEU A 297 -1.40 6.87 20.07
C LEU A 297 -0.81 5.55 19.57
N LEU A 298 -1.26 5.07 18.40
CA LEU A 298 -0.66 3.91 17.75
C LEU A 298 0.77 4.19 17.29
N GLY A 299 1.03 5.38 16.73
CA GLY A 299 2.37 5.86 16.39
C GLY A 299 3.30 5.95 17.60
N ILE A 300 2.81 6.52 18.71
CA ILE A 300 3.55 6.58 19.99
C ILE A 300 3.90 5.19 20.48
N ARG A 301 2.93 4.27 20.48
CA ARG A 301 3.16 2.87 20.88
C ARG A 301 4.24 2.20 20.02
N ALA A 302 4.22 2.42 18.71
CA ALA A 302 5.20 1.85 17.80
C ALA A 302 6.60 2.47 17.97
N VAL A 303 6.70 3.77 18.23
CA VAL A 303 7.99 4.41 18.56
C VAL A 303 8.51 3.90 19.91
N ALA A 304 7.65 3.74 20.90
CA ALA A 304 8.02 3.20 22.21
C ALA A 304 8.51 1.74 22.14
N SER A 305 8.06 0.94 21.15
CA SER A 305 8.59 -0.42 20.98
C SER A 305 10.03 -0.46 20.44
N ILE A 306 10.48 0.62 19.79
CA ILE A 306 11.88 0.77 19.36
C ILE A 306 12.72 1.29 20.53
N ASP A 307 12.34 2.45 21.06
CA ASP A 307 13.04 3.13 22.14
C ASP A 307 12.05 3.95 22.97
N PRO A 308 11.68 3.47 24.18
CA PRO A 308 10.79 4.18 25.09
C PRO A 308 11.30 5.60 25.42
N ALA A 309 12.61 5.84 25.40
CA ALA A 309 13.19 7.15 25.73
C ALA A 309 12.87 8.25 24.71
N LEU A 310 12.37 7.88 23.53
CA LEU A 310 11.89 8.83 22.54
C LEU A 310 10.52 9.42 22.92
N ILE A 311 9.77 8.79 23.82
CA ILE A 311 8.45 9.23 24.25
C ILE A 311 8.54 9.88 25.63
N GLU A 312 7.99 11.09 25.73
CA GLU A 312 7.98 11.88 26.94
C GLU A 312 6.57 11.90 27.55
N GLU A 313 6.44 12.21 28.84
CA GLU A 313 5.15 12.23 29.56
C GLU A 313 4.12 13.17 28.91
N ARG A 314 4.58 14.30 28.36
CA ARG A 314 3.75 15.25 27.60
C ARG A 314 3.17 14.70 26.30
N ASP A 315 3.80 13.70 25.67
CA ASP A 315 3.25 13.10 24.44
C ASP A 315 1.98 12.29 24.72
N LEU A 316 1.79 11.86 25.97
CA LEU A 316 0.73 11.00 26.47
C LEU A 316 -0.17 11.69 27.50
N THR A 317 -0.21 13.03 27.49
CA THR A 317 -1.19 13.77 28.27
C THR A 317 -2.61 13.48 27.76
N LEU A 318 -3.55 13.28 28.68
CA LEU A 318 -4.96 13.09 28.34
C LEU A 318 -5.48 14.33 27.59
N PRO A 319 -6.12 14.17 26.41
CA PRO A 319 -6.83 15.28 25.78
C PRO A 319 -8.08 15.69 26.58
N ASP A 320 -8.70 16.78 26.13
CA ASP A 320 -10.00 17.22 26.61
C ASP A 320 -11.05 16.09 26.50
N GLU A 321 -11.99 16.05 27.45
CA GLU A 321 -12.94 14.94 27.58
C GLU A 321 -13.84 14.74 26.35
N ASP A 322 -14.09 15.79 25.56
CA ASP A 322 -14.89 15.72 24.34
C ASP A 322 -14.15 15.05 23.17
N LEU A 323 -12.83 14.91 23.28
CA LEU A 323 -11.99 14.16 22.33
C LEU A 323 -11.76 12.72 22.76
N LEU A 324 -12.16 12.34 23.99
CA LEU A 324 -11.98 11.00 24.52
C LEU A 324 -13.16 10.09 24.14
N ASP A 325 -12.80 8.87 23.75
CA ASP A 325 -13.72 7.73 23.69
C ASP A 325 -12.98 6.48 24.21
N SER A 326 -13.70 5.37 24.33
CA SER A 326 -13.13 4.13 24.89
C SER A 326 -11.92 3.62 24.09
N GLU A 327 -11.92 3.82 22.76
CA GLU A 327 -10.81 3.44 21.90
C GLU A 327 -9.55 4.27 22.15
N ILE A 328 -9.70 5.59 22.23
CA ILE A 328 -8.60 6.50 22.52
C ILE A 328 -8.03 6.18 23.91
N VAL A 329 -8.88 5.89 24.89
CA VAL A 329 -8.45 5.51 26.23
C VAL A 329 -7.68 4.19 26.24
N ASP A 330 -8.15 3.16 25.53
CA ASP A 330 -7.44 1.87 25.39
C ASP A 330 -6.07 2.04 24.74
N LEU A 331 -6.02 2.78 23.63
CA LEU A 331 -4.78 3.04 22.90
C LEU A 331 -3.80 3.88 23.72
N GLY A 332 -4.30 4.83 24.51
CA GLY A 332 -3.50 5.64 25.44
C GLY A 332 -2.88 4.80 26.55
N LEU A 333 -3.66 3.88 27.12
CA LEU A 333 -3.15 2.91 28.10
C LEU A 333 -2.07 1.98 27.49
N LEU A 334 -2.31 1.46 26.28
CA LEU A 334 -1.30 0.65 25.57
C LEU A 334 -0.03 1.43 25.24
N ALA A 335 -0.15 2.69 24.83
CA ALA A 335 0.98 3.53 24.48
C ALA A 335 1.80 3.95 25.71
N SER A 336 1.13 4.30 26.82
CA SER A 336 1.77 4.68 28.08
C SER A 336 2.49 3.51 28.77
N THR A 337 1.91 2.31 28.73
CA THR A 337 2.58 1.10 29.22
C THR A 337 3.79 0.74 28.36
N ALA A 338 3.67 0.81 27.02
CA ALA A 338 4.81 0.59 26.11
C ALA A 338 5.94 1.61 26.32
N ALA A 339 5.61 2.87 26.61
CA ALA A 339 6.60 3.92 26.91
C ALA A 339 7.21 3.81 28.32
N GLY A 340 6.69 2.94 29.19
CA GLY A 340 7.19 2.79 30.55
C GLY A 340 7.00 4.03 31.41
N LEU A 341 5.91 4.78 31.21
CA LEU A 341 5.61 6.04 31.91
C LEU A 341 4.53 5.81 32.99
N PRO A 342 4.89 5.65 34.28
CA PRO A 342 3.95 5.19 35.30
C PRO A 342 2.84 6.19 35.58
N ASN A 343 3.15 7.47 35.65
CA ASN A 343 2.17 8.53 35.88
C ASN A 343 1.12 8.60 34.76
N ALA A 344 1.58 8.58 33.50
CA ALA A 344 0.70 8.53 32.34
C ALA A 344 -0.15 7.25 32.36
N THR A 345 0.46 6.10 32.67
CA THR A 345 -0.25 4.82 32.80
C THR A 345 -1.37 4.89 33.82
N VAL A 346 -1.12 5.46 35.01
CA VAL A 346 -2.14 5.65 36.05
C VAL A 346 -3.27 6.57 35.56
N ALA A 347 -2.94 7.66 34.87
CA ALA A 347 -3.94 8.59 34.35
C ALA A 347 -4.83 7.94 33.28
N TRP A 348 -4.25 7.21 32.32
CA TRP A 348 -4.99 6.48 31.29
C TRP A 348 -5.78 5.31 31.88
N LEU A 349 -5.23 4.61 32.88
CA LEU A 349 -5.95 3.55 33.61
C LEU A 349 -7.19 4.11 34.32
N ALA A 350 -7.08 5.24 35.01
CA ALA A 350 -8.23 5.90 35.62
C ALA A 350 -9.27 6.38 34.60
N ALA A 351 -8.85 6.74 33.38
CA ALA A 351 -9.78 7.08 32.30
C ALA A 351 -10.61 5.88 31.83
N THR A 352 -10.12 4.64 31.98
CA THR A 352 -10.86 3.42 31.60
C THR A 352 -12.18 3.25 32.36
N GLU A 353 -12.24 3.71 33.60
CA GLU A 353 -13.45 3.67 34.43
C GLU A 353 -14.51 4.66 33.95
N ARG A 354 -14.07 5.82 33.45
CA ARG A 354 -14.95 6.88 32.94
C ARG A 354 -15.47 6.58 31.53
N PHE A 355 -14.68 5.84 30.74
CA PHE A 355 -14.97 5.51 29.35
C PHE A 355 -14.99 3.98 29.16
N PRO A 356 -16.06 3.29 29.60
CA PRO A 356 -16.15 1.83 29.45
C PRO A 356 -16.06 1.42 27.97
N PRO A 357 -15.54 0.21 27.67
CA PRO A 357 -15.51 -0.29 26.29
C PRO A 357 -16.93 -0.35 25.72
N ASP A 358 -17.05 -0.22 24.40
CA ASP A 358 -18.31 -0.57 23.74
C ASP A 358 -18.53 -2.09 23.81
N ASP A 359 -19.79 -2.54 23.71
CA ASP A 359 -20.15 -3.97 23.75
C ASP A 359 -19.73 -4.73 22.48
N SER A 360 -18.90 -4.14 21.60
CA SER A 360 -18.41 -4.83 20.40
C SER A 360 -17.26 -5.78 20.76
N SER A 361 -17.15 -6.89 20.01
CA SER A 361 -16.05 -7.84 20.18
C SER A 361 -14.67 -7.18 20.04
N VAL A 362 -14.56 -6.17 19.16
CA VAL A 362 -13.32 -5.41 18.95
C VAL A 362 -13.01 -4.52 20.15
N GLY A 363 -14.01 -3.79 20.67
CA GLY A 363 -13.85 -2.90 21.82
C GLY A 363 -13.45 -3.65 23.07
N LEU A 364 -14.13 -4.77 23.39
CA LEU A 364 -13.81 -5.61 24.54
C LEU A 364 -12.45 -6.29 24.42
N ALA A 365 -12.10 -6.84 23.24
CA ALA A 365 -10.77 -7.42 23.02
C ALA A 365 -9.64 -6.39 23.14
N ARG A 366 -9.86 -5.16 22.63
CA ARG A 366 -8.88 -4.07 22.76
C ARG A 366 -8.72 -3.64 24.22
N ARG A 367 -9.82 -3.54 24.98
CA ARG A 367 -9.79 -3.29 26.43
C ARG A 367 -9.01 -4.37 27.17
N ALA A 368 -9.27 -5.64 26.88
CA ALA A 368 -8.56 -6.77 27.50
C ALA A 368 -7.05 -6.69 27.24
N ALA A 369 -6.65 -6.38 26.00
CA ALA A 369 -5.25 -6.18 25.65
C ALA A 369 -4.60 -4.99 26.38
N ALA A 370 -5.33 -3.89 26.56
CA ALA A 370 -4.86 -2.70 27.27
C ALA A 370 -4.68 -2.97 28.77
N ILE A 371 -5.68 -3.56 29.42
CA ILE A 371 -5.64 -3.92 30.85
C ILE A 371 -4.56 -4.97 31.13
N GLY A 372 -4.42 -5.98 30.26
CA GLY A 372 -3.36 -7.00 30.37
C GLY A 372 -1.94 -6.45 30.21
N SER A 373 -1.77 -5.27 29.61
CA SER A 373 -0.45 -4.63 29.44
C SER A 373 0.00 -3.80 30.65
N VAL A 374 -0.89 -3.57 31.63
CA VAL A 374 -0.54 -2.88 32.87
C VAL A 374 0.24 -3.82 33.79
N ASN A 375 1.03 -3.30 34.73
CA ASN A 375 1.72 -4.14 35.72
C ASN A 375 0.75 -4.73 36.77
N GLU A 376 1.19 -5.77 37.47
CA GLU A 376 0.41 -6.47 38.51
C GLU A 376 0.11 -5.57 39.73
N GLU A 377 0.99 -4.61 40.02
CA GLU A 377 0.81 -3.67 41.14
C GLU A 377 -0.42 -2.77 40.96
N ALA A 378 -0.76 -2.40 39.71
CA ALA A 378 -1.90 -1.54 39.42
C ALA A 378 -3.14 -2.32 38.97
N VAL A 379 -2.99 -3.52 38.38
CA VAL A 379 -4.11 -4.35 37.90
C VAL A 379 -3.87 -5.81 38.26
N SER A 380 -4.76 -6.39 39.06
CA SER A 380 -4.66 -7.79 39.49
C SER A 380 -4.90 -8.79 38.35
N ASP A 381 -4.39 -10.01 38.51
CA ASP A 381 -4.56 -11.07 37.51
C ASP A 381 -6.02 -11.49 37.33
N GLU A 382 -6.84 -11.40 38.39
CA GLU A 382 -8.28 -11.65 38.29
C GLU A 382 -8.97 -10.61 37.39
N ALA A 383 -8.55 -9.35 37.46
CA ALA A 383 -9.09 -8.30 36.61
C ALA A 383 -8.68 -8.49 35.14
N VAL A 384 -7.44 -8.91 34.89
CA VAL A 384 -6.98 -9.26 33.53
C VAL A 384 -7.74 -10.46 32.99
N GLN A 385 -7.90 -11.51 33.78
CA GLN A 385 -8.64 -12.71 33.39
C GLN A 385 -10.11 -12.38 33.10
N ALA A 386 -10.77 -11.58 33.94
CA ALA A 386 -12.15 -11.16 33.72
C ALA A 386 -12.31 -10.38 32.40
N ALA A 387 -11.45 -9.39 32.15
CA ALA A 387 -11.47 -8.64 30.89
C ALA A 387 -11.23 -9.54 29.66
N HIS A 388 -10.33 -10.52 29.80
CA HIS A 388 -10.07 -11.51 28.75
C HIS A 388 -11.29 -12.41 28.49
N ASP A 389 -11.96 -12.89 29.54
CA ASP A 389 -13.16 -13.72 29.41
C ASP A 389 -14.33 -12.95 28.79
N ASP A 390 -14.51 -11.68 29.15
CA ASP A 390 -15.51 -10.80 28.57
C ASP A 390 -15.27 -10.61 27.06
N ALA A 391 -14.02 -10.40 26.64
CA ALA A 391 -13.65 -10.28 25.23
C ALA A 391 -14.00 -11.54 24.43
N TRP A 392 -13.73 -12.73 24.98
CA TRP A 392 -14.10 -13.99 24.34
C TRP A 392 -15.61 -14.25 24.36
N ALA A 393 -16.32 -13.86 25.42
CA ALA A 393 -17.77 -13.99 25.51
C ALA A 393 -18.51 -13.14 24.47
N ALA A 394 -17.95 -11.98 24.10
CA ALA A 394 -18.48 -11.12 23.04
C ALA A 394 -18.28 -11.68 21.62
N CYS A 395 -17.38 -12.65 21.44
CA CYS A 395 -17.11 -13.26 20.14
C CYS A 395 -18.01 -14.49 19.91
N GLN A 396 -19.23 -14.26 19.43
CA GLN A 396 -20.22 -15.32 19.21
C GLN A 396 -20.08 -16.01 17.85
N THR A 397 -19.43 -15.35 16.90
CA THR A 397 -19.26 -15.81 15.52
C THR A 397 -17.80 -15.80 15.07
N ALA A 398 -17.46 -16.62 14.08
CA ALA A 398 -16.12 -16.59 13.47
C ALA A 398 -15.78 -15.21 12.86
N SER A 399 -16.78 -14.47 12.38
CA SER A 399 -16.58 -13.12 11.84
C SER A 399 -16.19 -12.13 12.92
N GLU A 400 -16.76 -12.23 14.12
CA GLU A 400 -16.38 -11.38 15.26
C GLU A 400 -14.98 -11.70 15.77
N ILE A 401 -14.60 -12.99 15.81
CA ILE A 401 -13.23 -13.40 16.15
C ILE A 401 -12.23 -12.85 15.13
N ILE A 402 -12.53 -12.97 13.82
CA ILE A 402 -11.66 -12.42 12.76
C ILE A 402 -11.55 -10.89 12.87
N ALA A 403 -12.64 -10.20 13.20
CA ALA A 403 -12.64 -8.74 13.35
C ALA A 403 -11.80 -8.26 14.56
N ALA A 404 -11.80 -9.03 15.65
CA ALA A 404 -11.06 -8.75 16.88
C ALA A 404 -9.70 -9.47 16.97
N PHE A 405 -9.27 -10.15 15.90
CA PHE A 405 -8.21 -11.16 15.93
C PHE A 405 -6.87 -10.67 16.48
N ASP A 406 -6.43 -9.47 16.08
CA ASP A 406 -5.19 -8.86 16.55
C ASP A 406 -5.24 -8.45 18.02
N TRP A 407 -6.38 -7.94 18.47
CA TRP A 407 -6.59 -7.57 19.87
C TRP A 407 -6.71 -8.80 20.77
N LEU A 408 -7.42 -9.83 20.34
CA LEU A 408 -7.48 -11.12 21.06
C LEU A 408 -6.11 -11.77 21.14
N ALA A 409 -5.33 -11.77 20.06
CA ALA A 409 -3.96 -12.29 20.06
C ALA A 409 -3.06 -11.53 21.04
N LEU A 410 -3.20 -10.20 21.12
CA LEU A 410 -2.45 -9.38 22.07
C LEU A 410 -2.89 -9.63 23.51
N ALA A 411 -4.20 -9.69 23.78
CA ALA A 411 -4.73 -9.99 25.11
C ALA A 411 -4.27 -11.38 25.61
N GLU A 412 -4.33 -12.38 24.74
CA GLU A 412 -3.86 -13.73 25.02
C GLU A 412 -2.35 -13.77 25.33
N HIS A 413 -1.55 -13.05 24.53
CA HIS A 413 -0.11 -12.94 24.75
C HIS A 413 0.22 -12.33 26.11
N ARG A 414 -0.48 -11.24 26.49
CA ARG A 414 -0.30 -10.61 27.82
C ARG A 414 -0.73 -11.49 28.98
N LEU A 415 -1.86 -12.20 28.84
CA LEU A 415 -2.32 -13.14 29.86
C LEU A 415 -1.32 -14.29 30.04
N THR A 416 -0.76 -14.79 28.94
CA THR A 416 0.25 -15.86 28.96
C THR A 416 1.56 -15.40 29.62
N GLU A 417 2.00 -14.16 29.35
CA GLU A 417 3.17 -13.56 30.01
C GLU A 417 3.00 -13.51 31.54
N ARG A 418 1.81 -13.13 32.03
CA ARG A 418 1.49 -13.09 33.47
C ARG A 418 1.38 -14.48 34.12
N ARG A 419 1.16 -15.52 33.32
CA ARG A 419 1.06 -16.91 33.78
C ARG A 419 2.34 -17.71 33.55
N ASP A 420 3.49 -17.05 33.51
CA ASP A 420 4.79 -17.69 33.31
C ASP A 420 4.84 -18.62 32.09
N GLY A 421 4.07 -18.34 31.03
CA GLY A 421 4.05 -19.13 29.81
C GLY A 421 3.20 -20.40 29.87
N GLU A 422 2.20 -20.49 30.75
CA GLU A 422 1.25 -21.59 30.72
C GLU A 422 0.31 -21.51 29.49
N PRO A 423 0.14 -22.59 28.71
CA PRO A 423 -0.78 -22.61 27.57
C PRO A 423 -2.24 -22.45 28.00
N THR A 424 -3.00 -21.65 27.25
CA THR A 424 -4.44 -21.52 27.42
C THR A 424 -5.22 -22.28 26.34
N GLU A 425 -6.47 -22.65 26.63
CA GLU A 425 -7.36 -23.24 25.62
C GLU A 425 -7.70 -22.26 24.50
N ARG A 426 -7.67 -20.95 24.78
CA ARG A 426 -8.00 -19.88 23.84
C ARG A 426 -6.90 -19.69 22.78
N ALA A 427 -5.64 -19.97 23.11
CA ALA A 427 -4.55 -20.02 22.13
C ALA A 427 -4.82 -21.04 21.00
N ILE A 428 -5.48 -22.17 21.27
CA ILE A 428 -5.87 -23.15 20.25
C ILE A 428 -6.87 -22.55 19.26
N SER A 429 -7.83 -21.77 19.76
CA SER A 429 -8.84 -21.11 18.92
C SER A 429 -8.20 -20.07 17.99
N LEU A 430 -7.25 -19.28 18.50
CA LEU A 430 -6.49 -18.31 17.71
C LEU A 430 -5.63 -18.98 16.62
N ARG A 431 -4.99 -20.11 16.93
CA ARG A 431 -4.24 -20.91 15.94
C ARG A 431 -5.13 -21.46 14.83
N ALA A 432 -6.34 -21.91 15.16
CA ALA A 432 -7.30 -22.36 14.15
C ALA A 432 -7.72 -21.21 13.21
N VAL A 433 -7.90 -19.99 13.74
CA VAL A 433 -8.19 -18.80 12.92
C VAL A 433 -6.99 -18.41 12.06
N ARG A 434 -5.77 -18.38 12.61
CA ARG A 434 -4.53 -18.21 11.84
C ARG A 434 -4.50 -19.17 10.65
N ASP A 435 -4.66 -20.46 10.91
CA ASP A 435 -4.52 -21.49 9.88
C ASP A 435 -5.60 -21.33 8.79
N ALA A 436 -6.84 -20.98 9.17
CA ALA A 436 -7.91 -20.68 8.21
C ALA A 436 -7.63 -19.45 7.35
N LEU A 437 -6.99 -18.41 7.91
CA LEU A 437 -6.56 -17.22 7.17
C LEU A 437 -5.41 -17.53 6.21
N LEU A 438 -4.42 -18.30 6.66
CA LEU A 438 -3.25 -18.66 5.85
C LEU A 438 -3.59 -19.58 4.68
N ILE A 439 -4.62 -20.42 4.78
CA ILE A 439 -5.15 -21.18 3.63
C ILE A 439 -5.60 -20.26 2.47
N ARG A 440 -6.00 -19.02 2.79
CA ARG A 440 -6.43 -18.02 1.79
C ARG A 440 -5.31 -17.12 1.31
N GLN A 441 -4.10 -17.25 1.85
CA GLN A 441 -2.96 -16.46 1.41
C GLN A 441 -2.66 -16.76 -0.06
N ILE A 442 -2.42 -15.70 -0.84
CA ILE A 442 -2.00 -15.87 -2.24
C ILE A 442 -0.58 -16.42 -2.25
N ASP A 443 -0.39 -17.50 -3.00
CA ASP A 443 0.91 -18.12 -3.29
C ASP A 443 1.09 -18.12 -4.81
N ASP A 444 1.57 -16.99 -5.33
CA ASP A 444 1.79 -16.78 -6.76
C ASP A 444 2.96 -15.82 -6.95
N ALA A 445 4.16 -16.37 -7.10
CA ALA A 445 5.41 -15.63 -7.27
C ALA A 445 5.45 -14.72 -8.52
N GLY A 446 4.44 -14.77 -9.41
CA GLY A 446 4.31 -13.84 -10.53
C GLY A 446 3.46 -12.60 -10.23
N ARG A 447 2.84 -12.50 -9.04
CA ARG A 447 1.88 -11.44 -8.70
C ARG A 447 2.38 -10.58 -7.56
N ASP A 448 2.20 -9.27 -7.71
CA ASP A 448 2.50 -8.32 -6.65
C ASP A 448 1.61 -8.45 -5.40
N GLU A 449 0.55 -9.26 -5.49
CA GLU A 449 -0.32 -9.66 -4.39
C GLU A 449 0.18 -10.87 -3.59
N ASP A 450 1.29 -11.50 -4.01
CA ASP A 450 1.88 -12.66 -3.35
C ASP A 450 2.10 -12.42 -1.85
N GLY A 451 1.73 -13.42 -1.05
CA GLY A 451 1.76 -13.37 0.41
C GLY A 451 0.61 -12.58 1.06
N GLY A 452 -0.23 -11.90 0.29
CA GLY A 452 -1.41 -11.20 0.81
C GLY A 452 -2.60 -12.12 1.05
N ILE A 453 -3.41 -11.78 2.04
CA ILE A 453 -4.69 -12.43 2.32
C ILE A 453 -5.80 -11.52 1.77
N PRO A 454 -6.64 -11.99 0.82
CA PRO A 454 -7.75 -11.20 0.30
C PRO A 454 -8.81 -10.94 1.36
N LEU A 455 -8.99 -9.67 1.72
CA LEU A 455 -9.97 -9.23 2.71
C LEU A 455 -11.15 -8.56 2.04
N ARG A 456 -12.37 -8.93 2.46
CA ARG A 456 -13.58 -8.31 1.94
C ARG A 456 -13.71 -6.86 2.39
N ARG A 457 -14.14 -5.99 1.48
CA ARG A 457 -14.58 -4.63 1.76
C ARG A 457 -15.79 -4.33 0.87
N GLY A 458 -16.99 -4.37 1.46
CA GLY A 458 -18.22 -4.36 0.68
C GLY A 458 -18.28 -5.56 -0.27
N GLY A 459 -18.43 -5.30 -1.57
CA GLY A 459 -18.51 -6.34 -2.62
C GLY A 459 -17.17 -6.77 -3.23
N ALA A 460 -16.03 -6.17 -2.82
CA ALA A 460 -14.72 -6.44 -3.41
C ALA A 460 -13.78 -7.17 -2.43
N GLU A 461 -12.90 -8.01 -2.98
CA GLU A 461 -11.75 -8.57 -2.26
C GLU A 461 -10.52 -7.71 -2.51
N MET A 462 -9.76 -7.48 -1.45
CA MET A 462 -8.78 -6.41 -1.37
C MET A 462 -7.55 -6.88 -0.60
N ILE A 463 -6.37 -6.62 -1.17
CA ILE A 463 -5.07 -6.82 -0.52
C ILE A 463 -4.47 -5.45 -0.28
N ASP A 464 -4.50 -5.06 0.99
CA ASP A 464 -4.19 -3.70 1.45
C ASP A 464 -3.59 -3.76 2.87
N ALA A 465 -3.27 -2.59 3.44
CA ALA A 465 -2.63 -2.43 4.74
C ALA A 465 -3.40 -3.07 5.92
N ARG A 466 -4.65 -3.52 5.75
CA ARG A 466 -5.35 -4.30 6.78
C ARG A 466 -4.68 -5.65 7.05
N ASN A 467 -3.89 -6.18 6.11
CA ASN A 467 -3.08 -7.38 6.31
C ASN A 467 -2.03 -7.22 7.42
N LEU A 468 -1.61 -5.99 7.74
CA LEU A 468 -0.61 -5.72 8.78
C LEU A 468 -1.11 -6.13 10.17
N ARG A 469 -2.41 -5.96 10.45
CA ARG A 469 -3.04 -6.40 11.71
C ARG A 469 -3.03 -7.92 11.82
N LEU A 470 -3.26 -8.63 10.71
CA LEU A 470 -3.17 -10.09 10.68
C LEU A 470 -1.73 -10.55 10.89
N MET A 471 -0.75 -9.89 10.25
CA MET A 471 0.66 -10.19 10.45
C MET A 471 1.08 -10.03 11.93
N LEU A 472 0.67 -8.92 12.57
CA LEU A 472 0.89 -8.70 14.00
C LEU A 472 0.27 -9.82 14.84
N ALA A 473 -0.99 -10.15 14.60
CA ALA A 473 -1.70 -11.21 15.32
C ALA A 473 -1.01 -12.57 15.19
N ILE A 474 -0.61 -12.94 13.97
CA ILE A 474 0.06 -14.21 13.69
C ILE A 474 1.43 -14.26 14.37
N GLY A 475 2.21 -13.18 14.34
CA GLY A 475 3.49 -13.09 15.05
C GLY A 475 3.33 -13.22 16.57
N LEU A 476 2.28 -12.63 17.15
CA LEU A 476 1.97 -12.80 18.58
C LEU A 476 1.61 -14.25 18.93
N ILE A 477 0.79 -14.91 18.09
CA ILE A 477 0.38 -16.31 18.28
C ILE A 477 1.55 -17.27 18.12
N ASP A 478 2.49 -16.98 17.22
CA ASP A 478 3.69 -17.79 17.01
C ASP A 478 4.55 -17.88 18.28
N GLY A 479 4.56 -16.81 19.08
CA GLY A 479 5.23 -16.76 20.39
C GLY A 479 4.48 -17.47 21.52
N LEU A 480 3.25 -17.98 21.31
CA LEU A 480 2.49 -18.65 22.36
C LEU A 480 2.90 -20.12 22.54
N PRO A 481 2.95 -20.62 23.78
CA PRO A 481 3.35 -21.99 24.11
C PRO A 481 2.31 -23.02 23.65
N GLY A 482 2.76 -24.23 23.31
CA GLY A 482 1.88 -25.35 22.99
C GLY A 482 1.42 -25.46 21.53
N ASP A 483 2.04 -24.75 20.58
CA ASP A 483 1.84 -25.02 19.16
C ASP A 483 2.59 -26.30 18.74
N ASP A 484 2.14 -26.96 17.68
CA ASP A 484 2.86 -28.11 17.11
C ASP A 484 3.86 -27.67 16.03
N ASP A 485 4.76 -28.57 15.61
CA ASP A 485 5.77 -28.26 14.58
C ASP A 485 5.16 -27.88 13.22
N ALA A 486 3.98 -28.41 12.89
CA ALA A 486 3.33 -28.15 11.62
C ALA A 486 2.66 -26.76 11.62
N GLY A 487 2.05 -26.37 12.75
CA GLY A 487 1.50 -25.06 13.01
C GLY A 487 2.57 -23.98 12.97
N ARG A 488 3.71 -24.20 13.65
CA ARG A 488 4.88 -23.31 13.56
C ARG A 488 5.38 -23.12 12.13
N ARG A 489 5.52 -24.20 11.36
CA ARG A 489 5.93 -24.10 9.94
C ARG A 489 4.94 -23.28 9.11
N ARG A 490 3.64 -23.56 9.23
CA ARG A 490 2.60 -22.79 8.53
C ARG A 490 2.63 -21.31 8.90
N SER A 491 2.73 -21.03 10.20
CA SER A 491 2.85 -19.67 10.75
C SER A 491 4.05 -18.94 10.13
N ARG A 492 5.21 -19.59 10.11
CA ARG A 492 6.45 -19.05 9.52
C ARG A 492 6.31 -18.77 8.03
N GLU A 493 5.86 -19.73 7.22
CA GLU A 493 5.64 -19.55 5.77
C GLU A 493 4.62 -18.43 5.50
N GLY A 494 3.57 -18.36 6.33
CA GLY A 494 2.58 -17.30 6.32
C GLY A 494 3.17 -15.92 6.59
N LEU A 495 4.00 -15.81 7.63
CA LEU A 495 4.70 -14.58 7.99
C LEU A 495 5.71 -14.15 6.93
N GLU A 496 6.40 -15.09 6.25
CA GLU A 496 7.26 -14.79 5.10
C GLU A 496 6.48 -14.12 3.96
N GLY A 497 5.27 -14.64 3.66
CA GLY A 497 4.38 -14.04 2.67
C GLY A 497 3.90 -12.65 3.07
N LEU A 498 3.44 -12.49 4.31
CA LEU A 498 2.95 -11.20 4.81
C LEU A 498 4.07 -10.16 4.90
N PHE A 499 5.26 -10.54 5.34
CA PHE A 499 6.44 -9.66 5.36
C PHE A 499 6.85 -9.22 3.95
N ARG A 500 6.79 -10.14 2.96
CA ARG A 500 6.96 -9.79 1.56
C ARG A 500 5.91 -8.77 1.09
N LEU A 501 4.64 -8.94 1.46
CA LEU A 501 3.59 -7.96 1.16
C LEU A 501 3.89 -6.59 1.79
N VAL A 502 4.35 -6.54 3.06
CA VAL A 502 4.75 -5.26 3.69
C VAL A 502 5.80 -4.55 2.85
N ARG A 503 6.84 -5.27 2.43
CA ARG A 503 7.88 -4.71 1.57
C ARG A 503 7.31 -4.22 0.24
N GLN A 504 6.33 -4.93 -0.35
CA GLN A 504 5.70 -4.52 -1.60
C GLN A 504 4.79 -3.29 -1.45
N LEU A 505 4.20 -3.09 -0.26
CA LEU A 505 3.43 -1.90 0.08
C LEU A 505 4.31 -0.71 0.45
N MET A 506 5.55 -0.95 0.88
CA MET A 506 6.51 0.13 1.13
C MET A 506 6.94 0.76 -0.19
N LEU A 507 6.86 2.08 -0.28
CA LEU A 507 7.38 2.80 -1.44
C LEU A 507 8.91 2.79 -1.39
N ASP A 508 9.53 2.19 -2.42
CA ASP A 508 10.96 2.37 -2.67
C ASP A 508 11.27 3.75 -3.27
N ASP A 509 12.54 4.09 -3.41
CA ASP A 509 12.96 5.40 -3.93
C ASP A 509 12.52 5.63 -5.38
N ASP A 510 12.47 4.58 -6.20
CA ASP A 510 12.09 4.66 -7.61
C ASP A 510 10.59 4.93 -7.77
N GLN A 511 9.75 4.27 -6.98
CA GLN A 511 8.32 4.52 -6.91
C GLN A 511 8.01 5.88 -6.31
N ALA A 512 8.73 6.26 -5.27
CA ALA A 512 8.57 7.54 -4.62
C ALA A 512 8.89 8.69 -5.59
N ALA A 513 9.88 8.50 -6.48
CA ALA A 513 10.22 9.44 -7.54
C ALA A 513 9.12 9.61 -8.61
N ASP A 514 8.21 8.64 -8.78
CA ASP A 514 7.07 8.76 -9.70
C ASP A 514 5.93 9.65 -9.14
N LEU A 515 6.06 10.13 -7.89
CA LEU A 515 5.05 10.87 -7.14
C LEU A 515 5.54 12.27 -6.79
N SER A 516 4.62 13.22 -6.60
CA SER A 516 4.96 14.61 -6.28
C SER A 516 5.74 14.75 -4.97
N GLY A 517 5.46 13.90 -3.97
CA GLY A 517 6.22 13.87 -2.71
C GLY A 517 7.67 13.42 -2.88
N GLY A 518 8.01 12.82 -4.02
CA GLY A 518 9.36 12.34 -4.28
C GLY A 518 9.86 11.47 -3.14
N ARG A 519 11.12 11.67 -2.75
CA ARG A 519 11.79 10.95 -1.65
C ARG A 519 11.17 11.15 -0.26
N THR A 520 10.24 12.09 -0.05
CA THR A 520 9.57 12.23 1.26
C THR A 520 8.68 11.02 1.55
N ALA A 521 8.12 10.41 0.51
CA ALA A 521 7.26 9.24 0.60
C ALA A 521 8.04 7.92 0.81
N SER A 522 9.34 7.89 0.52
CA SER A 522 10.15 6.66 0.62
C SER A 522 10.10 6.04 2.02
N GLY A 523 9.96 4.72 2.07
CA GLY A 523 9.89 3.93 3.30
C GLY A 523 8.54 3.93 4.02
N GLY A 524 7.55 4.71 3.55
CA GLY A 524 6.18 4.65 4.09
C GLY A 524 5.38 3.50 3.50
N VAL A 525 4.46 2.95 4.31
CA VAL A 525 3.58 1.84 3.89
C VAL A 525 2.33 2.41 3.22
N ALA A 526 2.15 2.09 1.95
CA ALA A 526 0.96 2.45 1.20
C ALA A 526 -0.29 1.78 1.77
N LEU A 527 -1.44 2.44 1.63
CA LEU A 527 -2.73 1.88 2.02
C LEU A 527 -3.02 0.62 1.20
N GLY A 528 -2.60 0.56 -0.07
CA GLY A 528 -2.67 -0.65 -0.89
C GLY A 528 -1.79 -0.57 -2.14
N LEU A 529 -1.68 -1.67 -2.90
CA LEU A 529 -0.79 -1.79 -4.08
C LEU A 529 -1.08 -0.79 -5.23
N TYR A 530 -2.22 -0.08 -5.16
CA TYR A 530 -2.65 0.88 -6.16
C TYR A 530 -3.02 2.25 -5.54
N GLU A 531 -2.87 2.39 -4.23
CA GLU A 531 -3.28 3.57 -3.47
C GLU A 531 -2.07 4.03 -2.64
N PRO A 532 -1.31 5.02 -3.14
CA PRO A 532 -0.02 5.40 -2.59
C PRO A 532 -0.14 6.18 -1.28
N ARG A 533 -1.33 6.62 -0.85
CA ARG A 533 -1.50 7.25 0.46
C ARG A 533 -0.92 6.37 1.55
N GLN A 534 -0.22 6.98 2.50
CA GLN A 534 0.52 6.28 3.55
C GLN A 534 -0.07 6.65 4.90
N PRO A 535 -0.95 5.80 5.46
CA PRO A 535 -1.51 6.07 6.77
C PRO A 535 -0.46 5.98 7.86
N LEU A 536 -0.53 6.87 8.85
CA LEU A 536 0.32 6.79 10.04
C LEU A 536 0.12 5.43 10.74
N ALA A 537 -1.13 5.04 10.92
CA ALA A 537 -1.50 3.79 11.55
C ALA A 537 -0.97 2.54 10.81
N ALA A 538 -0.89 2.59 9.47
CA ALA A 538 -0.35 1.48 8.68
C ALA A 538 1.15 1.32 8.93
N THR A 539 1.91 2.42 8.88
CA THR A 539 3.35 2.39 9.14
C THR A 539 3.65 1.95 10.58
N ALA A 540 2.88 2.46 11.56
CA ALA A 540 3.00 2.05 12.96
C ALA A 540 2.68 0.56 13.17
N THR A 541 1.61 0.06 12.56
CA THR A 541 1.24 -1.37 12.66
C THR A 541 2.28 -2.27 12.00
N ALA A 542 2.83 -1.87 10.84
CA ALA A 542 3.87 -2.62 10.16
C ALA A 542 5.12 -2.78 11.04
N LEU A 543 5.54 -1.71 11.71
CA LEU A 543 6.65 -1.73 12.64
C LEU A 543 6.38 -2.69 13.82
N LEU A 544 5.22 -2.54 14.48
CA LEU A 544 4.80 -3.42 15.57
C LEU A 544 4.73 -4.90 15.14
N ALA A 545 4.31 -5.18 13.90
CA ALA A 545 4.25 -6.53 13.35
C ALA A 545 5.64 -7.11 13.07
N ILE A 546 6.56 -6.30 12.55
CA ILE A 546 7.94 -6.72 12.26
C ILE A 546 8.71 -7.03 13.54
N ASP A 547 8.44 -6.32 14.63
CA ASP A 547 9.00 -6.63 15.95
C ASP A 547 8.56 -8.00 16.51
N ARG A 548 7.57 -8.65 15.89
CA ARG A 548 7.09 -9.99 16.25
C ARG A 548 7.55 -11.08 15.28
N LEU A 549 8.40 -10.75 14.30
CA LEU A 549 8.90 -11.75 13.36
C LEU A 549 10.03 -12.59 13.96
N PRO A 550 9.97 -13.93 13.88
CA PRO A 550 11.08 -14.78 14.26
C PRO A 550 12.17 -14.76 13.18
N ALA A 551 13.42 -14.50 13.57
CA ALA A 551 14.57 -14.64 12.67
C ALA A 551 14.75 -16.11 12.23
N ALA A 552 15.26 -16.34 11.02
CA ALA A 552 15.64 -17.67 10.57
C ALA A 552 16.84 -18.23 11.33
N THR A 553 16.72 -19.49 11.70
CA THR A 553 17.83 -20.29 12.20
C THR A 553 18.81 -20.60 11.06
N GLU A 554 20.08 -20.80 11.39
CA GLU A 554 21.12 -21.17 10.41
C GLU A 554 20.80 -22.45 9.61
N ALA A 555 20.03 -23.37 10.20
CA ALA A 555 19.60 -24.59 9.51
C ALA A 555 18.56 -24.30 8.42
N GLU A 556 17.70 -23.31 8.62
CA GLU A 556 16.68 -22.88 7.64
C GLU A 556 17.34 -22.10 6.50
N LYS A 557 18.29 -21.21 6.81
CA LYS A 557 19.07 -20.48 5.80
C LYS A 557 19.74 -21.45 4.80
N ARG A 558 20.38 -22.52 5.31
CA ARG A 558 21.04 -23.55 4.48
C ARG A 558 20.08 -24.37 3.61
N ARG A 559 18.80 -24.50 3.98
CA ARG A 559 17.80 -25.21 3.15
C ARG A 559 17.28 -24.34 2.01
N ALA A 560 17.28 -23.02 2.19
CA ALA A 560 16.80 -22.07 1.21
C ALA A 560 17.85 -21.66 0.17
N GLU A 561 19.13 -21.94 0.43
CA GLU A 561 20.18 -21.83 -0.57
C GLU A 561 19.89 -22.81 -1.72
N PRO A 562 19.76 -22.35 -2.97
CA PRO A 562 19.59 -23.25 -4.10
C PRO A 562 20.81 -24.16 -4.17
N SER A 563 20.59 -25.47 -4.07
CA SER A 563 21.64 -26.48 -4.18
C SER A 563 22.49 -26.21 -5.41
N THR A 564 23.72 -25.77 -5.20
CA THR A 564 24.72 -25.60 -6.26
C THR A 564 25.26 -26.95 -6.78
N ASP A 565 24.78 -28.07 -6.23
CA ASP A 565 25.15 -29.44 -6.63
C ASP A 565 24.29 -29.98 -7.79
N LEU A 566 23.96 -29.13 -8.76
CA LEU A 566 23.71 -29.63 -10.11
C LEU A 566 25.08 -29.88 -10.77
N GLU A 567 25.71 -31.00 -10.42
CA GLU A 567 26.76 -31.59 -11.25
C GLU A 567 26.22 -31.68 -12.68
N ALA A 568 26.82 -30.91 -13.59
CA ALA A 568 26.55 -31.01 -15.01
C ALA A 568 26.62 -32.49 -15.41
N PRO A 569 25.62 -33.04 -16.13
CA PRO A 569 25.65 -34.43 -16.54
C PRO A 569 26.93 -34.66 -17.35
N LYS A 570 27.83 -35.50 -16.83
CA LYS A 570 28.98 -35.98 -17.59
C LYS A 570 28.42 -36.66 -18.84
N ALA A 571 28.65 -36.03 -19.99
CA ALA A 571 28.30 -36.61 -21.27
C ALA A 571 29.04 -37.95 -21.46
N PRO A 572 28.38 -38.99 -22.00
CA PRO A 572 29.02 -40.25 -22.34
C PRO A 572 30.07 -40.12 -23.44
#